data_AF-W5W7H4-F1
#
_entry.id   AF-W5W7H4-F1
#
_cell.length_a   1.000
_cell.length_b   1.000
_cell.length_c   1.000
_cell.angle_alpha   90.00
_cell.angle_beta   90.00
_cell.angle_gamma   90.00
#
_symmetry.space_group_name_H-M   'P 1'
#
loop_
_entity.id
_entity.type
_entity.pdbx_description
1 polymer ?
#
loop_
_entity_poly.entity_id
_entity_poly.type
_entity_poly.pdbx_seq_one_letter_code
_entity_poly.pdbx_strand_id
1 'polypeptide(L)' 'MTAPIPSLADARVVAAPALREAALVLDALAVLVGKRDKEVAARIRAVVTEVEAGQRIERPCCDNPWRATIESTLTED' A
#
# COMPACT_ATOMS: atom_id res chain seq x y z
N MET A 1 -31.14 0.44 -9.51
CA MET A 1 -30.04 0.91 -10.38
C MET A 1 -28.78 0.21 -9.93
N THR A 2 -28.27 -0.72 -10.73
CA THR A 2 -27.01 -1.44 -10.45
C THR A 2 -25.88 -0.63 -11.09
N ALA A 3 -24.93 -0.15 -10.29
CA ALA A 3 -23.75 0.53 -10.83
C ALA A 3 -22.99 -0.44 -11.76
N PRO A 4 -22.47 0.02 -12.92
CA PRO A 4 -21.71 -0.84 -13.81
C PRO A 4 -20.47 -1.36 -13.08
N ILE A 5 -20.20 -2.66 -13.19
CA ILE A 5 -18.99 -3.30 -12.66
C ILE A 5 -17.81 -2.57 -13.30
N PRO A 6 -16.85 -2.02 -12.53
CA PRO A 6 -15.68 -1.36 -13.10
C PRO A 6 -14.98 -2.33 -14.05
N SER A 7 -14.79 -1.90 -15.30
CA SER A 7 -14.24 -2.74 -16.35
C SER A 7 -12.89 -3.29 -15.90
N LEU A 8 -12.60 -4.57 -16.23
CA LEU A 8 -11.29 -5.16 -15.97
C LEU A 8 -10.15 -4.40 -16.69
N ALA A 9 -10.46 -3.49 -17.62
CA ALA A 9 -9.48 -2.64 -18.27
C ALA A 9 -8.82 -1.64 -17.30
N ASP A 10 -9.50 -1.30 -16.19
CA ASP A 10 -8.95 -0.44 -15.13
C ASP A 10 -8.24 -1.26 -14.02
N ALA A 11 -8.43 -2.59 -14.02
CA ALA A 11 -7.81 -3.49 -13.05
C ALA A 11 -6.43 -3.94 -13.56
N ARG A 12 -5.36 -3.33 -13.02
CA ARG A 12 -4.00 -3.83 -13.27
C ARG A 12 -3.78 -5.15 -12.54
N VAL A 13 -3.71 -6.24 -13.30
CA VAL A 13 -3.30 -7.55 -12.78
C VAL A 13 -1.79 -7.53 -12.55
N VAL A 14 -1.37 -7.70 -11.31
CA VAL A 14 0.04 -7.77 -10.92
C VAL A 14 0.40 -9.23 -10.66
N ALA A 15 1.54 -9.68 -11.18
CA ALA A 15 2.02 -11.03 -10.92
C ALA A 15 2.31 -11.24 -9.42
N ALA A 16 1.97 -12.41 -8.89
CA ALA A 16 2.15 -12.74 -7.46
C ALA A 16 3.58 -12.50 -6.93
N PRO A 17 4.67 -12.77 -7.69
CA PRO A 17 6.03 -12.42 -7.25
C PRO A 17 6.23 -10.92 -7.03
N ALA A 18 5.74 -10.08 -7.94
CA ALA A 18 5.85 -8.62 -7.82
C ALA A 18 5.02 -8.08 -6.64
N LEU A 19 3.88 -8.70 -6.32
CA LEU A 19 3.12 -8.36 -5.11
C LEU A 19 3.90 -8.70 -3.83
N ARG A 20 4.62 -9.83 -3.80
CA ARG A 20 5.47 -10.19 -2.66
C ARG A 20 6.64 -9.23 -2.48
N GLU A 21 7.30 -8.83 -3.56
CA GLU A 21 8.36 -7.81 -3.51
C GLU A 21 7.83 -6.48 -2.98
N ALA A 22 6.67 -6.04 -3.46
CA ALA A 22 6.02 -4.83 -2.96
C ALA A 22 5.66 -4.92 -1.47
N ALA A 23 5.16 -6.07 -1.01
CA ALA A 23 4.86 -6.32 0.39
C ALA A 23 6.11 -6.22 1.28
N LEU A 24 7.25 -6.77 0.84
CA LEU A 24 8.53 -6.67 1.57
C LEU A 24 8.99 -5.21 1.70
N VAL A 25 8.88 -4.42 0.63
CA VAL A 25 9.22 -2.99 0.65
C VAL A 25 8.30 -2.23 1.60
N LEU A 26 6.99 -2.49 1.56
CA LEU A 26 6.03 -1.85 2.44
C LEU A 26 6.25 -2.21 3.92
N ASP A 27 6.59 -3.45 4.24
CA ASP A 27 6.90 -3.84 5.61
C ASP A 27 8.18 -3.15 6.13
N ALA A 28 9.23 -3.07 5.31
CA ALA A 28 10.44 -2.32 5.63
C ALA A 28 10.14 -0.83 5.89
N LEU A 29 9.27 -0.21 5.07
CA LEU A 29 8.81 1.16 5.27
C LEU A 29 8.01 1.31 6.57
N ALA A 30 7.15 0.35 6.91
CA ALA A 30 6.41 0.37 8.18
C ALA A 30 7.35 0.32 9.39
N VAL A 31 8.45 -0.44 9.31
CA VAL A 31 9.48 -0.46 10.37
C VAL A 31 10.16 0.90 10.51
N LEU A 32 10.53 1.55 9.39
CA LEU A 32 11.16 2.87 9.39
C LEU A 32 10.22 3.95 9.93
N VAL A 33 9.01 4.05 9.36
CA VAL A 33 8.00 5.03 9.76
C VAL A 33 7.54 4.79 11.19
N GLY A 34 7.45 3.54 11.65
CA GLY A 34 6.99 3.19 13.00
C GLY A 34 7.86 3.73 14.14
N LYS A 35 9.10 4.17 13.84
CA LYS A 35 9.94 4.89 14.80
C LYS A 35 9.40 6.30 15.11
N ARG A 36 8.63 6.89 14.20
CA ARG A 36 8.09 8.26 14.29
C ARG A 36 6.57 8.28 14.41
N ASP A 37 5.90 7.52 13.54
CA ASP A 37 4.45 7.49 13.42
C ASP A 37 3.95 6.04 13.42
N LYS A 38 3.56 5.59 14.61
CA LYS A 38 3.03 4.23 14.83
C LYS A 38 1.70 4.01 14.12
N GLU A 39 0.90 5.06 13.94
CA GLU A 39 -0.41 4.96 13.29
C GLU A 39 -0.23 4.71 11.79
N VAL A 40 0.64 5.49 11.14
CA VAL A 40 0.96 5.29 9.73
C VAL A 40 1.62 3.92 9.51
N ALA A 41 2.53 3.49 10.38
CA ALA A 41 3.11 2.16 10.30
C ALA A 41 2.07 1.03 10.41
N ALA A 42 1.09 1.16 11.32
CA ALA A 42 -0.01 0.20 11.45
C ALA A 42 -0.89 0.18 10.18
N ARG A 43 -1.17 1.35 9.60
CA ARG A 43 -1.92 1.47 8.34
C ARG A 43 -1.17 0.83 7.18
N ILE A 44 0.15 0.99 7.07
CA ILE A 44 0.96 0.33 6.03
C ILE A 44 0.89 -1.20 6.19
N ARG A 45 1.04 -1.73 7.42
CA ARG A 45 0.96 -3.17 7.69
C ARG A 45 -0.41 -3.76 7.35
N ALA A 46 -1.50 -3.03 7.62
CA ALA A 46 -2.84 -3.47 7.23
C ALA A 46 -2.94 -3.69 5.72
N VAL A 47 -2.33 -2.82 4.92
CA VAL A 47 -2.29 -2.97 3.45
C VAL A 47 -1.45 -4.15 3.03
N VAL A 48 -0.33 -4.41 3.68
CA VAL A 48 0.47 -5.64 3.42
C VAL A 48 -0.39 -6.88 3.66
N THR A 49 -1.11 -6.94 4.78
CA THR A 49 -2.02 -8.07 5.07
C THR A 49 -3.13 -8.22 4.03
N GLU A 50 -3.73 -7.12 3.56
CA GLU A 50 -4.72 -7.14 2.47
C GLU A 50 -4.14 -7.68 1.16
N VAL A 51 -2.93 -7.24 0.79
CA VAL A 51 -2.20 -7.71 -0.41
C VAL A 51 -1.91 -9.20 -0.31
N GLU A 52 -1.36 -9.67 0.82
CA GLU A 52 -0.99 -11.07 1.04
C GLU A 52 -2.21 -12.00 1.07
N ALA A 53 -3.36 -11.51 1.56
CA ALA A 53 -4.63 -12.21 1.52
C ALA A 53 -5.25 -12.26 0.10
N GLY A 54 -4.62 -11.64 -0.91
CA GLY A 54 -5.12 -11.59 -2.28
C GLY A 54 -6.38 -10.74 -2.44
N GLN A 55 -6.62 -9.81 -1.51
CA GLN A 55 -7.80 -8.96 -1.57
C GLN A 55 -7.67 -7.91 -2.67
N ARG A 56 -8.80 -7.60 -3.30
CA ARG A 56 -8.88 -6.50 -4.27
C ARG A 56 -8.76 -5.19 -3.52
N ILE A 57 -7.72 -4.41 -3.83
CA ILE A 57 -7.56 -3.07 -3.28
C ILE A 57 -8.32 -2.09 -4.17
N GLU A 58 -9.55 -1.76 -3.76
CA GLU A 58 -10.35 -0.73 -4.40
C GLU A 58 -9.99 0.63 -3.81
N ARG A 59 -8.86 1.18 -4.24
CA ARG A 59 -8.49 2.56 -3.92
C ARG A 59 -8.25 3.35 -5.20
N PRO A 60 -8.64 4.64 -5.25
CA PRO A 60 -8.30 5.50 -6.37
C PRO A 60 -6.79 5.42 -6.58
N CYS A 61 -6.37 5.18 -7.82
CA CYS A 61 -4.95 5.18 -8.12
C CYS A 61 -4.37 6.54 -7.76
N CYS A 62 -3.06 6.55 -7.54
CA CYS A 62 -2.24 7.74 -7.74
C CYS A 62 -2.16 8.70 -6.53
N ASP A 63 -3.03 8.56 -5.51
CA ASP A 63 -2.81 9.17 -4.20
C ASP A 63 -2.16 8.18 -3.23
N ASN A 64 -0.89 8.40 -2.89
CA ASN A 64 -0.23 7.71 -1.77
C ASN A 64 -0.41 8.58 -0.51
N PRO A 65 -1.35 8.23 0.40
CA PRO A 65 -1.66 9.04 1.57
C PRO A 65 -0.51 9.12 2.60
N TRP A 66 0.54 8.31 2.42
CA TRP A 66 1.69 8.25 3.33
C TRP A 66 2.94 8.90 2.75
N ARG A 67 2.86 9.44 1.53
CA ARG A 67 4.01 10.01 0.83
C ARG A 67 4.76 11.03 1.68
N ALA A 68 4.06 12.01 2.26
CA ALA A 68 4.67 13.05 3.08
C ALA A 68 5.38 12.49 4.33
N THR A 69 4.77 11.53 5.02
CA THR A 69 5.36 10.88 6.20
C THR A 69 6.59 10.06 5.84
N ILE A 70 6.55 9.33 4.72
CA ILE A 70 7.69 8.56 4.22
C ILE A 70 8.83 9.50 3.82
N GLU A 71 8.54 10.58 3.08
CA GLU A 71 9.54 11.56 2.66
C GLU A 71 10.24 12.19 3.87
N SER A 72 9.49 12.69 4.87
CA SER A 72 10.07 13.22 6.12
C SER A 72 10.92 12.18 6.87
N THR A 73 10.48 10.92 6.92
CA THR A 73 11.24 9.86 7.60
C THR A 73 12.56 9.53 6.88
N LEU A 74 12.63 9.69 5.55
CA LEU A 74 13.81 9.36 4.74
C LEU A 74 14.80 10.53 4.58
N THR A 75 14.34 11.77 4.71
CA THR A 75 15.18 12.98 4.51
C THR A 75 15.86 13.51 5.78
N GLU A 76 15.49 12.99 6.94
CA GLU A 76 16.07 13.41 8.21
C GLU A 76 17.05 12.34 8.71
N ASP A 77 18.35 12.71 8.75
CA ASP A 77 19.49 11.92 9.26
C ASP A 77 19.34 11.52 10.74
#